data_AF-A0A938LHE6-F1
#
_entry.id   AF-A0A938LHE6-F1
#
_cell.length_a   1.000
_cell.length_b   1.000
_cell.length_c   1.000
_cell.angle_alpha   90.00
_cell.angle_beta   90.00
_cell.angle_gamma   90.00
#
_symmetry.space_group_name_H-M   'P 1'
#
loop_
_entity.id
_entity.type
_entity.pdbx_description
1 polymer ?
#
loop_
_entity_poly.entity_id
_entity_poly.type
_entity_poly.pdbx_seq_one_letter_code
_entity_poly.pdbx_strand_id
1 'polypeptide(L)'
;MRYKDGEFEFEDGETEIRVFHKRRPIGTIETMVEASGRYCFRLGFDRRKKPRTYRGRVHAAQALLVIDSIRKEASRGKLAIEEVIVRAWDTKPSSAPS
;
A
#
# COMPACT_ATOMS: atom_id res chain seq x y z
N MET A 1 0.74 15.55 10.74
CA MET A 1 1.27 15.03 12.04
C MET A 1 1.91 13.67 11.78
N ARG A 2 3.07 13.35 12.38
CA ARG A 2 3.72 12.04 12.18
C ARG A 2 3.53 11.13 13.39
N TYR A 3 3.06 9.91 13.17
CA TYR A 3 2.84 8.90 14.21
C TYR A 3 3.27 7.52 13.74
N LYS A 4 3.44 6.59 14.69
CA LYS A 4 3.89 5.23 14.45
C LYS A 4 2.77 4.25 14.76
N ASP A 5 2.60 3.25 13.90
CA ASP A 5 1.67 2.13 14.11
C ASP A 5 2.33 0.85 13.58
N GLY A 6 2.67 -0.06 14.49
CA GLY A 6 3.51 -1.23 14.21
C GLY A 6 4.91 -0.86 13.69
N GLU A 7 5.28 -1.41 12.53
CA GLU A 7 6.57 -1.16 11.86
C GLU A 7 6.55 0.07 10.93
N PHE A 8 5.40 0.71 10.77
CA PHE A 8 5.19 1.82 9.85
C PHE A 8 5.11 3.15 10.59
N GLU A 9 5.54 4.20 9.90
CA GLU A 9 5.30 5.58 10.32
C GLU A 9 4.40 6.25 9.28
N PHE A 10 3.46 7.06 9.75
CA PHE A 10 2.44 7.71 8.95
C PHE A 10 2.54 9.21 9.16
N GLU A 11 2.44 9.96 8.08
CA GLU A 11 2.40 11.42 8.11
C GLU A 11 1.13 11.87 7.41
N ASP A 12 0.15 12.33 8.20
CA ASP A 12 -1.14 12.79 7.68
C ASP A 12 -0.99 14.14 6.99
N GLY A 13 -1.49 14.21 5.75
CA GLY A 13 -1.86 15.43 5.03
C GLY A 13 -3.38 15.59 4.96
N GLU A 14 -3.88 16.52 4.13
CA GLU A 14 -5.32 16.81 4.03
C GLU A 14 -6.14 15.65 3.47
N THR A 15 -5.66 15.04 2.39
CA THR A 15 -6.35 13.93 1.69
C THR A 15 -5.48 12.68 1.56
N GLU A 16 -4.17 12.84 1.70
CA GLU A 16 -3.17 11.80 1.55
C GLU A 16 -2.40 11.59 2.85
N ILE A 17 -2.10 10.32 3.14
CA ILE A 17 -1.24 9.92 4.26
C ILE A 17 0.03 9.35 3.65
N ARG A 18 1.17 9.96 3.96
CA ARG A 18 2.48 9.48 3.51
C ARG A 18 2.94 8.36 4.43
N VAL A 19 3.36 7.25 3.84
CA VAL A 19 3.75 6.04 4.57
C VAL A 19 5.25 5.84 4.49
N PHE A 20 5.85 5.51 5.64
CA PHE A 20 7.26 5.24 5.80
C PHE A 20 7.47 3.87 6.43
N HIS A 21 8.54 3.19 6.01
CA HIS A 21 9.05 1.97 6.63
C HIS A 21 10.53 2.15 6.91
N LYS A 22 10.94 1.92 8.17
CA LYS A 22 12.31 2.18 8.65
C LYS A 22 12.80 3.59 8.26
N ARG A 23 11.97 4.61 8.55
CA ARG A 23 12.18 6.04 8.21
C ARG A 23 12.23 6.41 6.72
N ARG A 24 12.17 5.44 5.80
CA ARG A 24 12.19 5.71 4.35
C ARG A 24 10.76 5.77 3.80
N PRO A 25 10.41 6.75 2.94
CA PRO A 25 9.10 6.79 2.31
C PRO A 25 8.91 5.59 1.38
N ILE A 26 7.73 4.95 1.46
CA ILE A 26 7.37 3.79 0.62
C ILE A 26 6.17 4.08 -0.30
N GLY A 27 5.43 5.17 -0.05
CA GLY A 27 4.33 5.61 -0.89
C GLY A 27 3.33 6.48 -0.12
N THR A 28 2.16 6.67 -0.73
CA THR A 28 1.02 7.35 -0.13
C THR A 28 -0.20 6.44 -0.13
N ILE A 29 -1.04 6.58 0.89
CA ILE A 29 -2.39 6.03 0.94
C ILE A 29 -3.37 7.19 1.03
N GLU A 30 -4.55 7.01 0.47
CA GLU A 30 -5.62 8.00 0.55
C GLU A 30 -6.77 7.48 1.37
N THR A 31 -7.40 8.38 2.12
CA THR A 31 -8.60 8.06 2.89
C THR A 31 -9.83 8.02 1.97
N MET A 32 -10.70 7.06 2.20
CA MET A 32 -11.97 6.91 1.48
C MET A 32 -13.04 6.46 2.46
N VAL A 33 -14.28 6.88 2.19
CA VAL A 33 -15.46 6.40 2.92
C VAL A 33 -16.29 5.57 1.96
N GLU A 34 -16.54 4.30 2.30
CA GLU A 34 -17.47 3.46 1.54
C GLU A 34 -18.90 3.97 1.69
N ALA A 35 -19.80 3.59 0.77
CA ALA A 35 -21.23 3.91 0.88
C ALA A 35 -21.87 3.41 2.18
N SER A 36 -21.26 2.41 2.84
CA SER A 36 -21.64 1.89 4.15
C SER A 36 -21.23 2.79 5.33
N GLY A 37 -20.53 3.90 5.08
CA GLY A 37 -19.95 4.77 6.12
C GLY A 37 -18.62 4.28 6.69
N ARG A 38 -18.09 3.15 6.21
CA ARG A 38 -16.83 2.58 6.70
C ARG A 38 -15.63 3.32 6.13
N TYR A 39 -14.68 3.66 7.00
CA TYR A 39 -13.38 4.20 6.60
C TYR A 39 -12.50 3.10 5.99
N CYS A 40 -12.09 3.34 4.75
CA CYS A 40 -11.20 2.50 3.97
C CYS A 40 -10.04 3.33 3.44
N PHE A 41 -9.01 2.64 2.95
CA PHE A 41 -7.83 3.25 2.38
C PHE A 41 -7.61 2.73 0.97
N ARG A 42 -7.08 3.56 0.08
CA ARG A 42 -6.57 3.14 -1.23
C ARG A 42 -5.11 3.53 -1.37
N LEU A 43 -4.40 2.89 -2.29
CA LEU A 43 -3.03 3.30 -2.60
C LEU A 43 -3.07 4.56 -3.49
N GLY A 44 -2.28 5.59 -3.19
CA GLY A 44 -2.34 6.87 -3.89
C GLY A 44 -1.96 6.80 -5.37
N PHE A 45 -1.23 5.76 -5.79
CA PHE A 45 -0.93 5.53 -7.20
C PHE A 45 -2.02 4.71 -7.93
N ASP A 46 -3.00 4.13 -7.22
CA ASP A 46 -4.03 3.26 -7.81
C ASP A 46 -5.13 4.09 -8.51
N ARG A 47 -4.94 4.29 -9.81
CA ARG A 47 -5.82 5.07 -10.69
C ARG A 47 -6.90 4.23 -11.40
N ARG A 48 -7.12 2.98 -11.00
CA ARG A 48 -8.16 2.14 -11.61
C ARG A 48 -9.55 2.75 -11.37
N LYS A 49 -10.48 2.53 -12.31
CA LYS A 49 -11.90 2.92 -12.17
C LYS A 49 -12.53 2.39 -10.88
N LYS A 50 -12.10 1.20 -10.44
CA LYS A 50 -12.40 0.61 -9.13
C LYS A 50 -11.07 0.31 -8.43
N PRO A 51 -10.52 1.25 -7.64
CA PRO A 51 -9.26 1.02 -6.94
C PRO A 51 -9.44 -0.08 -5.90
N ARG A 52 -8.35 -0.76 -5.55
CA ARG A 52 -8.39 -1.73 -4.45
C ARG A 52 -8.45 -0.96 -3.14
N THR A 53 -9.42 -1.33 -2.31
CA THR A 53 -9.59 -0.77 -0.96
C THR A 53 -9.01 -1.71 0.09
N TYR A 54 -8.53 -1.12 1.17
CA TYR A 54 -7.94 -1.80 2.31
C TYR A 54 -8.67 -1.35 3.56
N ARG A 55 -9.10 -2.31 4.38
CA ARG A 55 -9.69 -2.04 5.69
C ARG A 55 -8.54 -1.88 6.68
N GLY A 56 -8.23 -0.65 7.06
CA GLY A 56 -7.13 -0.31 7.97
C GLY A 56 -5.87 0.18 7.26
N ARG A 57 -5.28 1.23 7.84
CA ARG A 57 -4.08 1.90 7.31
C ARG A 57 -2.85 0.99 7.27
N VAL A 58 -2.71 0.11 8.26
CA VAL A 58 -1.59 -0.85 8.35
C VAL A 58 -1.64 -1.85 7.19
N HIS A 59 -2.81 -2.38 6.84
CA HIS A 59 -2.95 -3.27 5.69
C HIS A 59 -2.62 -2.57 4.36
N ALA A 60 -3.01 -1.31 4.21
CA ALA A 60 -2.61 -0.51 3.05
C ALA A 60 -1.09 -0.26 3.01
N ALA A 61 -0.47 -0.01 4.16
CA ALA A 61 0.97 0.16 4.30
C ALA A 61 1.76 -1.13 3.98
N GLN A 62 1.26 -2.29 4.40
CA GLN A 62 1.81 -3.60 4.04
C GLN A 62 1.79 -3.81 2.52
N ALA A 63 0.69 -3.46 1.86
CA ALA A 63 0.62 -3.53 0.40
C ALA A 63 1.65 -2.60 -0.28
N LEU A 64 1.86 -1.39 0.24
CA LEU A 64 2.93 -0.51 -0.24
C LEU A 64 4.33 -1.11 -0.05
N LEU A 65 4.58 -1.77 1.08
CA LEU A 65 5.88 -2.38 1.37
C LEU A 65 6.21 -3.51 0.37
N VAL A 66 5.23 -4.36 0.07
CA VAL A 66 5.37 -5.42 -0.95
C VAL A 66 5.69 -4.81 -2.31
N ILE A 67 4.93 -3.79 -2.72
CA ILE A 67 5.10 -3.12 -4.02
C ILE A 67 6.46 -2.43 -4.11
N ASP A 68 6.89 -1.78 -3.04
CA ASP A 68 8.22 -1.16 -3.00
C ASP A 68 9.35 -2.19 -3.09
N SER A 69 9.21 -3.35 -2.43
CA SER A 69 10.18 -4.45 -2.56
C SER A 69 10.28 -4.92 -4.01
N ILE A 70 9.14 -5.18 -4.65
CA ILE A 70 9.06 -5.59 -6.05
C ILE A 70 9.71 -4.53 -6.96
N ARG A 71 9.41 -3.24 -6.76
CA ARG A 71 10.00 -2.13 -7.54
C ARG A 71 11.52 -2.08 -7.41
N LYS A 72 12.06 -2.29 -6.21
CA LYS A 72 13.51 -2.32 -5.98
C LYS A 72 14.19 -3.51 -6.63
N GLU A 73 13.55 -4.68 -6.59
CA GLU A 73 14.08 -5.88 -7.24
C GLU A 73 14.09 -5.70 -8.77
N ALA A 74 13.01 -5.16 -9.33
CA ALA A 74 12.92 -4.79 -10.73
C ALA A 74 13.97 -3.74 -11.13
N SER A 75 14.12 -2.67 -10.34
CA SER A 75 15.08 -1.58 -10.65
C SER A 75 16.54 -2.01 -10.57
N ARG A 76 16.85 -3.09 -9.84
CA ARG A 76 18.19 -3.65 -9.74
C ARG A 76 18.51 -4.65 -10.86
N GLY A 77 17.59 -4.83 -11.83
CA GLY A 77 17.71 -5.85 -12.87
C GLY A 77 17.70 -7.27 -12.32
N LYS A 78 17.27 -7.46 -11.07
CA LYS A 78 17.27 -8.78 -10.39
C LYS A 78 16.05 -9.61 -10.74
N LEU A 79 15.06 -9.02 -11.42
CA LEU A 79 13.85 -9.70 -11.87
C LEU A 79 13.54 -9.30 -13.30
N ALA A 80 13.17 -10.30 -14.11
CA ALA A 80 12.46 -10.06 -15.35
C ALA A 80 11.07 -9.48 -15.04
N ILE A 81 10.50 -8.71 -15.97
CA ILE A 81 9.18 -8.08 -15.81
C ILE A 81 8.09 -9.15 -15.60
N GLU A 82 8.24 -10.30 -16.23
CA GLU A 82 7.37 -11.47 -16.10
C GLU A 82 7.38 -12.00 -14.66
N GLU A 83 8.54 -12.08 -14.01
CA GLU A 83 8.66 -12.53 -12.62
C GLU A 83 8.09 -11.50 -11.64
N VAL A 84 8.25 -10.21 -11.94
CA VAL A 84 7.59 -9.11 -11.20
C VAL A 84 6.06 -9.24 -11.26
N ILE A 85 5.51 -9.58 -12.43
CA ILE A 85 4.06 -9.77 -12.62
C ILE A 85 3.55 -10.98 -11.83
N VAL A 86 4.24 -12.12 -11.90
CA VAL A 86 3.85 -13.35 -11.17
C VAL A 86 3.88 -13.10 -9.66
N ARG A 87 4.98 -12.54 -9.12
CA ARG A 87 5.09 -12.24 -7.69
C ARG A 87 4.01 -11.27 -7.20
N ALA A 88 3.69 -10.24 -7.99
CA ALA A 88 2.62 -9.30 -7.64
C ALA A 88 1.23 -9.98 -7.60
N TRP A 89 1.04 -11.05 -8.38
CA TRP A 89 -0.19 -11.84 -8.38
C TRP A 89 -0.30 -12.77 -7.17
N ASP A 90 0.82 -13.41 -6.79
CA ASP A 90 0.88 -14.37 -5.68
C ASP A 90 0.89 -13.69 -4.30
N THR A 91 1.54 -12.52 -4.18
CA THR A 91 1.54 -11.73 -2.93
C THR A 91 0.24 -10.96 -2.69
N LYS A 92 -0.86 -11.33 -3.35
CA LYS A 92 -2.19 -10.82 -3.04
C LYS A 92 -2.39 -10.90 -1.52
N PRO A 93 -2.54 -9.80 -0.77
CA PRO A 93 -2.94 -9.89 0.63
C PRO A 93 -4.27 -10.64 0.60
N SER A 94 -4.27 -11.85 1.15
CA SER A 94 -5.46 -12.69 1.22
C SER A 94 -6.50 -11.86 1.93
N SER A 95 -7.60 -11.55 1.25
CA SER A 95 -8.85 -11.29 1.95
C SER A 95 -9.23 -12.61 2.62
N ALA A 96 -8.61 -12.89 3.77
CA ALA A 96 -9.04 -13.98 4.62
C ALA A 96 -10.47 -13.66 5.06
N PRO A 97 -11.42 -14.59 4.90
CA PRO A 97 -12.73 -14.43 5.49
C PRO A 97 -12.57 -14.49 7.01
N SER A 98 -13.14 -13.51 7.70
CA SER A 98 -13.44 -13.57 9.13
C SER A 98 -14.82 -12.97 9.32
#